data_AF-L0WH37-F1
#
_entry.id   AF-L0WH37-F1
#
_cell.length_a   1.000
_cell.length_b   1.000
_cell.length_c   1.000
_cell.angle_alpha   90.00
_cell.angle_beta   90.00
_cell.angle_gamma   90.00
#
_symmetry.space_group_name_H-M   'P 1'
#
loop_
_entity.id
_entity.type
_entity.pdbx_description
1 polymer ?
#
loop_
_entity_poly.entity_id
_entity_poly.type
_entity_poly.pdbx_seq_one_letter_code
_entity_poly.pdbx_strand_id
1 'polypeptide(L)'
;MVKVRPVIVITPQLPGRPGLCTVVPISSVEPVPMQPYHHKMDPGSLTPKMQATECWAKCDMLYTVGLNRLDRIRERKPDGKRIYMTTTATADDMTAIEVAILNGLGLRKYLK
;
A
#
# COMPACT_ATOMS: atom_id res chain seq x y z
N MET A 1 4.28 3.82 -11.85
CA MET A 1 4.09 4.84 -10.79
C MET A 1 4.67 6.19 -11.27
N VAL A 2 3.85 7.10 -11.80
CA VAL A 2 4.32 8.44 -12.27
C VAL A 2 4.12 9.52 -11.18
N LYS A 3 3.13 9.32 -10.30
CA LYS A 3 2.79 10.23 -9.21
C LYS A 3 3.36 9.73 -7.88
N VAL A 4 3.72 10.64 -6.99
CA VAL A 4 4.00 10.33 -5.58
C VAL A 4 2.69 9.90 -4.92
N ARG A 5 2.66 8.68 -4.38
CA ARG A 5 1.48 8.08 -3.73
C ARG A 5 1.88 7.40 -2.43
N PRO A 6 0.98 7.32 -1.44
CA PRO A 6 1.15 6.39 -0.34
C PRO A 6 1.25 4.96 -0.88
N VAL A 7 2.05 4.14 -0.21
CA VAL A 7 2.30 2.75 -0.59
C VAL A 7 2.28 1.87 0.64
N ILE A 8 2.00 0.58 0.45
CA ILE A 8 2.12 -0.47 1.46
C ILE A 8 3.34 -1.29 1.11
N VAL A 9 4.24 -1.48 2.07
CA VAL A 9 5.36 -2.41 1.95
C VAL A 9 4.84 -3.81 2.21
N ILE A 10 5.04 -4.72 1.25
CA ILE A 10 4.47 -6.08 1.31
C ILE A 10 5.52 -7.18 1.54
N THR A 11 6.81 -6.86 1.37
CA THR A 11 7.88 -7.83 1.54
C THR A 11 8.62 -7.61 2.85
N PRO A 12 9.00 -8.67 3.57
CA PRO A 12 10.00 -8.56 4.63
C PRO A 12 11.35 -8.14 4.04
N GLN A 13 12.30 -7.81 4.91
CA GLN A 13 13.68 -7.58 4.47
C GLN A 13 14.27 -8.90 3.96
N LEU A 14 14.50 -8.98 2.65
CA LEU A 14 15.05 -10.18 2.01
C LEU A 14 16.58 -10.20 2.09
N PRO A 15 17.20 -11.37 2.36
CA PRO A 15 18.65 -11.52 2.32
C PRO A 15 19.24 -11.12 0.96
N GLY A 16 20.40 -10.44 0.99
CA GLY A 16 21.09 -10.00 -0.24
C GLY A 16 20.45 -8.83 -0.99
N ARG A 17 19.42 -8.19 -0.43
CA ARG A 17 18.74 -7.03 -1.04
C ARG A 17 18.62 -5.84 -0.08
N PRO A 18 19.74 -5.35 0.48
CA PRO A 18 19.69 -4.22 1.40
C PRO A 18 19.14 -2.98 0.71
N GLY A 19 18.29 -2.23 1.42
CA GLY A 19 17.77 -0.96 0.91
C GLY A 19 16.71 -1.08 -0.18
N LEU A 20 16.18 -2.28 -0.44
CA LEU A 20 15.06 -2.50 -1.35
C LEU A 20 13.84 -3.04 -0.61
N CYS A 21 12.65 -2.68 -1.09
CA CYS A 21 11.40 -3.32 -0.69
C CYS A 21 10.42 -3.37 -1.87
N THR A 22 9.48 -4.30 -1.82
CA THR A 22 8.37 -4.36 -2.77
C THR A 22 7.15 -3.71 -2.15
N VAL A 23 6.46 -2.90 -2.96
CA VAL A 23 5.32 -2.10 -2.53
C VAL A 23 4.14 -2.24 -3.48
N VAL A 24 2.93 -2.00 -2.93
CA VAL A 24 1.70 -1.75 -3.69
C VAL A 24 1.22 -0.32 -3.43
N PRO A 25 0.83 0.46 -4.45
CA PRO A 25 0.36 1.82 -4.25
C PRO A 25 -1.10 1.87 -3.78
N ILE A 26 -1.42 2.92 -3.01
CA ILE A 26 -2.77 3.25 -2.59
C ILE A 26 -3.35 4.37 -3.47
N SER A 27 -4.63 4.24 -3.81
CA SER A 27 -5.43 5.22 -4.54
C SER A 27 -6.62 5.66 -3.70
N SER A 28 -6.93 6.96 -3.68
CA SER A 28 -8.15 7.51 -3.09
C SER A 28 -9.33 7.56 -4.07
N VAL A 29 -9.17 6.96 -5.25
CA VAL A 29 -10.19 6.89 -6.31
C VAL A 29 -10.66 5.46 -6.40
N GLU A 30 -11.97 5.28 -6.25
CA GLU A 30 -12.64 3.99 -6.40
C GLU A 30 -12.39 3.41 -7.80
N PRO A 31 -11.92 2.16 -7.91
CA PRO A 31 -11.76 1.51 -9.20
C PRO A 31 -13.09 1.27 -9.91
N VAL A 32 -13.16 1.70 -11.17
CA VAL A 32 -14.29 1.43 -12.08
C VAL A 32 -13.74 0.91 -13.41
N PRO A 33 -13.97 -0.36 -13.79
CA PRO A 33 -14.65 -1.40 -13.00
C PRO A 33 -13.82 -1.88 -11.80
N MET A 34 -14.51 -2.38 -10.78
CA MET A 34 -13.87 -3.13 -9.69
C MET A 34 -13.27 -4.43 -10.25
N GLN A 35 -12.10 -4.82 -9.75
CA GLN A 35 -11.36 -6.00 -10.24
C GLN A 35 -10.82 -6.81 -9.05
N PRO A 36 -10.54 -8.11 -9.21
CA PRO A 36 -10.08 -8.97 -8.11
C PRO A 36 -8.70 -8.61 -7.52
N TYR A 37 -7.99 -7.67 -8.14
CA TYR A 37 -6.71 -7.13 -7.68
C TYR A 37 -6.83 -5.72 -7.08
N HIS A 38 -8.05 -5.23 -6.87
CA HIS A 38 -8.33 -4.04 -6.09
C HIS A 38 -8.83 -4.43 -4.72
N HIS A 39 -8.28 -3.80 -3.67
CA HIS A 39 -8.69 -4.06 -2.29
C HIS A 39 -9.02 -2.75 -1.57
N LYS A 40 -10.17 -2.69 -0.88
CA LYS A 40 -10.56 -1.53 -0.07
C LYS A 40 -9.85 -1.63 1.28
N MET A 41 -9.07 -0.61 1.62
CA MET A 41 -8.30 -0.59 2.87
C MET A 41 -9.19 -0.31 4.06
N ASP A 42 -8.96 -1.01 5.17
CA ASP A 42 -9.56 -0.69 6.46
C ASP A 42 -8.99 0.66 6.98
N PRO A 43 -9.81 1.56 7.55
CA PRO A 43 -9.31 2.81 8.13
C PRO A 43 -8.19 2.62 9.18
N GLY A 44 -8.20 1.52 9.93
CA GLY A 44 -7.17 1.15 10.90
C GLY A 44 -5.80 0.87 10.26
N SER A 45 -5.76 0.52 8.98
CA SER A 45 -4.52 0.35 8.19
C SER A 45 -3.96 1.67 7.66
N LEU A 46 -4.66 2.79 7.87
CA LEU A 46 -4.36 4.07 7.26
C LEU A 46 -3.93 5.10 8.30
N THR A 47 -3.17 6.09 7.84
CA THR A 47 -2.88 7.28 8.66
C THR A 47 -4.15 8.13 8.85
N PRO A 48 -4.26 8.93 9.94
CA PRO A 48 -5.45 9.76 10.18
C PRO A 48 -5.84 10.62 8.98
N LYS A 49 -4.87 11.20 8.26
CA LYS A 49 -5.13 11.98 7.05
C LYS A 49 -5.79 11.17 5.93
N MET A 50 -5.41 9.90 5.80
CA MET A 50 -5.92 9.03 4.75
C MET A 50 -7.30 8.46 5.07
N GLN A 51 -7.65 8.33 6.36
CA GLN A 51 -8.96 7.87 6.82
C GLN A 51 -10.11 8.80 6.39
N ALA A 52 -9.81 10.06 6.05
CA ALA A 52 -10.80 11.02 5.56
C ALA A 52 -11.39 10.66 4.18
N THR A 53 -10.79 9.69 3.46
CA THR A 53 -11.24 9.24 2.15
C THR A 53 -11.12 7.73 2.03
N GLU A 54 -11.98 7.12 1.22
CA GLU A 54 -11.82 5.71 0.89
C GLU A 54 -10.49 5.47 0.15
N CYS A 55 -9.73 4.48 0.62
CA CYS A 55 -8.44 4.14 0.06
C CYS A 55 -8.46 2.71 -0.50
N TRP A 56 -7.83 2.54 -1.64
CA TRP A 56 -7.80 1.29 -2.39
C TRP A 56 -6.37 0.89 -2.71
N ALA A 57 -5.95 -0.30 -2.28
CA ALA A 57 -4.71 -0.89 -2.75
C ALA A 57 -4.87 -1.35 -4.21
N LYS A 58 -3.90 -0.99 -5.05
CA LYS A 58 -3.84 -1.39 -6.47
C LYS A 58 -2.82 -2.52 -6.60
N CYS A 59 -3.26 -3.74 -6.33
CA CYS A 59 -2.37 -4.90 -6.17
C CYS A 59 -1.80 -5.45 -7.50
N ASP A 60 -2.35 -5.03 -8.64
CA ASP A 60 -1.77 -5.22 -9.98
C ASP A 60 -0.53 -4.35 -10.21
N MET A 61 -0.37 -3.25 -9.47
CA MET A 61 0.71 -2.29 -9.63
C MET A 61 1.87 -2.54 -8.66
N LEU A 62 2.48 -3.72 -8.74
CA LEU A 62 3.59 -4.13 -7.87
C LEU A 62 4.92 -3.49 -8.30
N TYR A 63 5.68 -2.93 -7.34
CA TYR A 63 6.99 -2.35 -7.64
C TYR A 63 8.04 -2.69 -6.58
N THR A 64 9.23 -3.11 -6.99
CA THR A 64 10.42 -3.07 -6.13
C THR A 64 11.07 -1.69 -6.23
N VAL A 65 11.28 -1.04 -5.10
CA VAL A 65 11.81 0.32 -5.00
C VAL A 65 12.95 0.39 -3.98
N GLY A 66 13.86 1.34 -4.18
CA GLY A 66 14.84 1.68 -3.15
C GLY A 66 14.18 2.44 -2.00
N LEU A 67 14.65 2.20 -0.77
CA LEU A 67 14.17 2.92 0.42
C LEU A 67 14.37 4.44 0.30
N ASN A 68 15.39 4.87 -0.46
CA ASN A 68 15.63 6.29 -0.77
C ASN A 68 14.52 6.93 -1.63
N ARG A 69 13.65 6.15 -2.25
CA ARG A 69 12.47 6.64 -2.98
C ARG A 69 11.21 6.70 -2.11
N LEU A 70 11.29 6.21 -0.87
CA LEU A 70 10.22 6.26 0.09
C LEU A 70 10.42 7.44 1.04
N ASP A 71 9.32 8.10 1.38
CA ASP A 71 9.26 9.08 2.44
C ASP A 71 8.00 8.80 3.27
N ARG A 72 7.99 9.30 4.50
CA ARG A 72 6.88 9.15 5.44
C ARG A 72 5.72 10.06 5.02
N ILE A 73 4.51 9.70 5.44
CA ILE A 73 3.32 10.48 5.12
C ILE A 73 3.36 11.80 5.89
N ARG A 74 3.31 12.90 5.14
CA ARG A 74 3.36 14.26 5.71
C ARG A 74 1.98 14.68 6.24
N GLU A 75 1.95 14.96 7.54
CA GLU A 75 0.79 15.48 8.27
C GLU A 75 1.12 16.79 9.01
N ARG A 76 0.10 17.41 9.61
CA ARG A 76 0.21 18.63 10.41
C ARG A 76 -0.48 18.43 11.75
N LYS A 77 0.18 18.82 12.82
CA LYS A 77 -0.43 18.96 14.15
C LYS A 77 -1.41 20.14 14.19
N PRO A 78 -2.32 20.18 15.18
CA PRO A 78 -3.19 21.35 15.41
C PRO A 78 -2.41 22.66 15.60
N ASP A 79 -1.19 22.61 16.14
CA ASP A 79 -0.29 23.76 16.31
C ASP A 79 0.44 24.19 15.00
N GLY A 80 0.10 23.58 13.87
CA GLY A 80 0.67 23.86 12.55
C GLY A 80 2.03 23.19 12.28
N LYS A 81 2.65 22.52 13.26
CA LYS A 81 3.94 21.85 13.05
C LYS A 81 3.80 20.64 12.13
N ARG A 82 4.76 20.51 11.21
CA ARG A 82 4.86 19.36 10.30
C ARG A 82 5.28 18.12 11.07
N ILE A 83 4.54 17.04 10.87
CA ILE A 83 4.88 15.71 11.37
C ILE A 83 4.92 14.69 10.22
N TYR A 84 5.59 13.58 10.47
CA TYR A 84 5.80 12.51 9.51
C TYR A 84 5.36 11.20 10.15
N MET A 85 4.40 10.54 9.52
CA MET A 85 3.75 9.36 10.08
C MET A 85 3.87 8.16 9.16
N THR A 86 3.85 6.99 9.79
CA THR A 86 3.74 5.67 9.16
C THR A 86 2.73 4.88 9.98
N THR A 87 1.99 4.00 9.32
CA THR A 87 1.04 3.08 9.94
C THR A 87 1.34 1.67 9.42
N THR A 88 1.03 0.66 10.23
CA THR A 88 1.06 -0.75 9.83
C THR A 88 -0.33 -1.17 9.41
N ALA A 89 -0.45 -1.84 8.26
CA ALA A 89 -1.73 -2.40 7.84
C ALA A 89 -2.18 -3.53 8.79
N THR A 90 -3.48 -3.71 8.94
CA THR A 90 -4.05 -4.82 9.69
C THR A 90 -3.66 -6.15 9.05
N ALA A 91 -3.69 -7.23 9.85
CA ALA A 91 -3.40 -8.57 9.35
C ALA A 91 -4.39 -9.01 8.25
N ASP A 92 -5.66 -8.60 8.38
CA ASP A 92 -6.71 -8.89 7.41
C ASP A 92 -6.45 -8.17 6.08
N ASP A 93 -6.08 -6.90 6.12
CA ASP A 93 -5.71 -6.16 4.90
C ASP A 93 -4.46 -6.74 4.25
N MET A 94 -3.44 -7.12 5.04
CA MET A 94 -2.24 -7.75 4.49
C MET A 94 -2.55 -9.07 3.78
N THR A 95 -3.39 -9.91 4.39
CA THR A 95 -3.83 -11.18 3.79
C THR A 95 -4.64 -10.94 2.50
N ALA A 96 -5.56 -9.97 2.51
CA ALA A 96 -6.35 -9.62 1.34
C ALA A 96 -5.49 -9.04 0.20
N ILE A 97 -4.50 -8.21 0.54
CA ILE A 97 -3.53 -7.66 -0.41
C ILE A 97 -2.73 -8.79 -1.08
N GLU A 98 -2.23 -9.77 -0.32
CA GLU A 98 -1.50 -10.90 -0.87
C GLU A 98 -2.34 -11.70 -1.88
N VAL A 99 -3.61 -11.98 -1.56
CA VAL A 99 -4.54 -12.65 -2.48
C VAL A 99 -4.80 -11.80 -3.73
N ALA A 100 -5.01 -10.49 -3.55
CA ALA A 100 -5.24 -9.54 -4.63
C ALA A 100 -4.01 -9.39 -5.55
N ILE A 101 -2.79 -9.45 -5.00
CA ILE A 101 -1.54 -9.49 -5.77
C ILE A 101 -1.51 -10.74 -6.66
N LEU A 102 -1.86 -11.91 -6.09
CA LEU A 102 -1.90 -13.15 -6.87
C LEU A 102 -2.95 -13.12 -7.98
N ASN A 103 -4.08 -12.44 -7.77
CA ASN A 103 -5.02 -12.15 -8.84
C ASN A 103 -4.42 -11.22 -9.91
N GLY A 104 -3.76 -10.13 -9.50
CA GLY A 104 -3.16 -9.15 -10.41
C GLY A 104 -2.02 -9.71 -11.26
N LEU A 105 -1.27 -10.68 -10.71
CA LEU A 105 -0.20 -11.39 -11.40
C LEU A 105 -0.69 -12.60 -12.22
N GLY A 106 -1.98 -12.95 -12.17
CA GLY A 106 -2.52 -14.16 -12.83
C GLY A 106 -2.04 -15.48 -12.21
N LEU A 107 -1.59 -15.43 -10.95
CA LEU A 107 -1.03 -16.57 -10.20
C LEU A 107 -2.02 -17.20 -9.21
N ARG A 108 -3.22 -16.62 -9.05
CA ARG A 108 -4.26 -17.15 -8.13
C ARG A 108 -4.56 -18.63 -8.34
N LYS A 109 -4.47 -19.11 -9.59
CA LYS A 109 -4.66 -20.52 -9.96
C LYS A 109 -3.72 -21.52 -9.26
N TYR A 110 -2.64 -21.05 -8.65
CA TYR A 110 -1.68 -21.88 -7.92
C TYR A 110 -1.97 -21.98 -6.42
N LEU A 111 -2.91 -21.18 -5.90
CA LEU A 111 -3.42 -21.34 -4.55
C LEU A 111 -4.52 -22.41 -4.58
N LYS A 112 -4.30 -23.50 -3.83
CA LYS A 112 -5.29 -24.58 -3.63
C LYS A 112 -6.44 -24.12 -2.76
#